data_AF-A0A7C7UH55-F1
#
_entry.id   AF-A0A7C7UH55-F1
#
_cell.length_a   1.000
_cell.length_b   1.000
_cell.length_c   1.000
_cell.angle_alpha   90.00
_cell.angle_beta   90.00
_cell.angle_gamma   90.00
#
_symmetry.space_group_name_H-M   'P 1'
#
loop_
_entity.id
_entity.type
_entity.pdbx_description
1 polymer ?
#
loop_
_entity_poly.entity_id
_entity_poly.type
_entity_poly.pdbx_seq_one_letter_code
_entity_poly.pdbx_strand_id
1 'polypeptide(L)'
;MMADKNDEHKLIAERRAKLARLREEGIAFPNDFRRNVMAGELQAEYGDKDNEELEANPVRVSVAGRMMSRRVMGKNSFVHIQDMSGRIQLFISRDSLPEGFYNEQFKKWDIGDIIGAEGTLFRTRTGELSVKVDSIRLLTRSLRPLP
;
A
#
# COMPACT_ATOMS: atom_id res chain seq x y z
N MET A 1 11.80 13.81 -20.09
CA MET A 1 10.39 14.26 -20.22
C MET A 1 10.15 15.28 -19.12
N MET A 2 10.03 16.57 -19.46
CA MET A 2 9.66 17.60 -18.50
C MET A 2 8.15 17.49 -18.28
N ALA A 3 7.72 16.95 -17.14
CA ALA A 3 6.35 17.17 -16.70
C ALA A 3 6.16 18.70 -16.60
N ASP A 4 5.12 19.23 -17.24
CA ASP A 4 4.84 20.66 -17.27
C ASP A 4 4.72 21.17 -15.81
N LYS A 5 5.49 22.20 -15.44
CA LYS A 5 5.50 22.78 -14.09
C LYS A 5 4.08 23.15 -13.64
N ASN A 6 3.21 23.51 -14.57
CA ASN A 6 1.82 23.83 -14.28
C ASN A 6 1.01 22.62 -13.81
N ASP A 7 1.28 21.44 -14.37
CA ASP A 7 0.62 20.20 -13.97
C ASP A 7 1.14 19.68 -12.63
N GLU A 8 2.42 19.88 -12.33
CA GLU A 8 2.96 19.63 -10.98
C GLU A 8 2.27 20.51 -9.94
N HIS A 9 2.10 21.81 -10.23
CA HIS A 9 1.41 22.74 -9.33
C HIS A 9 -0.05 22.33 -9.08
N LYS A 10 -0.79 21.92 -10.12
CA LYS A 10 -2.15 21.40 -9.98
C LYS A 10 -2.19 20.14 -9.12
N LEU A 11 -1.27 19.20 -9.34
CA LEU A 11 -1.19 17.96 -8.56
C LEU A 11 -0.89 18.25 -7.08
N ILE A 12 0.05 19.15 -6.80
CA ILE A 12 0.37 19.56 -5.42
C ILE A 12 -0.86 20.21 -4.75
N ALA A 13 -1.60 21.05 -5.47
CA ALA A 13 -2.82 21.67 -4.95
C ALA A 13 -3.91 20.62 -4.63
N GLU A 14 -4.11 19.63 -5.50
CA GLU A 14 -5.04 18.52 -5.25
C GLU A 14 -4.65 17.73 -4.00
N ARG A 15 -3.36 17.38 -3.85
CA ARG A 15 -2.86 16.64 -2.69
C ARG A 15 -2.97 17.42 -1.39
N ARG A 16 -2.83 18.75 -1.44
CA ARG A 16 -3.08 19.65 -0.30
C ARG A 16 -4.56 19.68 0.10
N ALA A 17 -5.47 19.76 -0.86
CA ALA A 17 -6.91 19.72 -0.57
C ALA A 17 -7.32 18.39 0.06
N LYS A 18 -6.77 17.30 -0.46
CA LYS A 18 -6.89 15.94 0.09
C LYS A 18 -6.34 15.83 1.52
N LEU A 19 -5.24 16.50 1.85
CA LEU A 19 -4.70 16.54 3.22
C LEU A 19 -5.58 17.39 4.16
N ALA A 20 -6.15 18.49 3.67
CA ALA A 20 -7.06 19.32 4.46
C ALA A 20 -8.28 18.51 4.93
N ARG A 21 -8.90 17.73 4.03
CA ARG A 21 -10.00 16.82 4.39
C ARG A 21 -9.61 15.77 5.43
N LEU A 22 -8.43 15.16 5.28
CA LEU A 22 -7.93 14.19 6.28
C LEU A 22 -7.77 14.80 7.68
N ARG A 23 -7.46 16.11 7.78
CA ARG A 23 -7.36 16.81 9.06
C ARG A 23 -8.72 17.13 9.68
N GLU A 24 -9.77 17.27 8.86
CA GLU A 24 -11.15 17.45 9.32
C GLU A 24 -11.73 16.11 9.81
N GLU A 25 -11.37 15.01 9.16
CA GLU A 25 -11.81 13.65 9.50
C GLU A 25 -11.07 13.05 10.72
N GLY A 26 -9.93 13.63 11.13
CA GLY A 26 -9.19 13.22 12.32
C GLY A 26 -7.67 13.43 12.24
N ILE A 27 -6.92 12.44 12.73
CA ILE A 27 -5.44 12.52 12.81
C ILE A 27 -4.84 12.22 11.43
N ALA A 28 -4.41 13.25 10.72
CA ALA A 28 -3.84 13.13 9.37
C ALA A 28 -2.45 12.46 9.31
N PHE A 29 -1.72 12.40 10.43
CA PHE A 29 -0.39 11.80 10.53
C PHE A 29 -0.32 10.86 11.75
N PRO A 30 -0.94 9.68 11.67
CA PRO A 30 -0.89 8.71 12.77
C PRO A 30 0.52 8.15 12.93
N ASN A 31 0.91 7.88 14.18
CA ASN A 31 2.22 7.32 14.55
C ASN A 31 2.10 6.04 15.40
N ASP A 32 0.93 5.39 15.36
CA ASP A 32 0.57 4.21 16.14
C ASP A 32 0.90 2.89 15.44
N PHE A 33 0.93 2.88 14.09
CA PHE A 33 1.20 1.67 13.32
C PHE A 33 2.59 1.09 13.62
N ARG A 34 2.66 -0.23 13.77
CA ARG A 34 3.91 -0.98 14.00
C ARG A 34 4.00 -2.11 12.98
N ARG A 35 5.00 -2.04 12.11
CA ARG A 35 5.39 -3.17 11.29
C ARG A 35 6.09 -4.23 12.15
N ASN A 36 5.97 -5.50 11.76
CA ASN A 36 6.69 -6.60 12.41
C ASN A 36 7.83 -7.17 11.54
N VAL A 37 7.86 -6.84 10.25
CA VAL A 37 8.79 -7.40 9.27
C VAL A 37 9.09 -6.39 8.16
N MET A 38 10.25 -6.54 7.53
CA MET A 38 10.64 -5.77 6.34
C MET A 38 10.47 -6.61 5.07
N ALA A 39 10.28 -5.93 3.93
CA ALA A 39 10.08 -6.57 2.63
C ALA A 39 11.24 -7.51 2.25
N GLY A 40 12.48 -7.10 2.48
CA GLY A 40 13.67 -7.91 2.19
C GLY A 40 13.75 -9.18 3.03
N GLU A 41 13.32 -9.13 4.29
CA GLU A 41 13.24 -10.32 5.17
C GLU A 41 12.20 -11.31 4.64
N LEU A 42 11.03 -10.80 4.22
CA LEU A 42 9.99 -11.62 3.59
C LEU A 42 10.47 -12.29 2.31
N GLN A 43 11.18 -11.56 1.46
CA GLN A 43 11.74 -12.13 0.23
C GLN A 43 12.82 -13.16 0.53
N ALA A 44 13.68 -12.94 1.52
CA ALA A 44 14.73 -13.88 1.88
C ALA A 44 14.17 -15.18 2.47
N GLU A 45 13.11 -15.11 3.29
CA GLU A 45 12.57 -16.27 4.01
C GLU A 45 11.47 -17.01 3.23
N TYR A 46 10.68 -16.30 2.42
CA TYR A 46 9.50 -16.84 1.73
C TYR A 46 9.57 -16.70 0.20
N GLY A 47 10.63 -16.09 -0.35
CA GLY A 47 10.78 -15.82 -1.78
C GLY A 47 10.84 -17.06 -2.67
N ASP A 48 11.25 -18.20 -2.13
CA ASP A 48 11.33 -19.48 -2.84
C ASP A 48 10.18 -20.45 -2.49
N LYS A 49 9.35 -20.13 -1.49
CA LYS A 49 8.21 -20.98 -1.11
C LYS A 49 7.08 -20.85 -2.11
N ASP A 50 6.48 -21.98 -2.45
CA ASP A 50 5.33 -22.01 -3.35
C ASP A 50 4.03 -21.57 -2.64
N ASN A 51 2.94 -21.48 -3.39
CA ASN A 51 1.66 -21.07 -2.80
C ASN A 51 1.08 -22.13 -1.86
N GLU A 52 1.36 -23.40 -2.11
CA GLU A 52 0.81 -24.54 -1.36
C GLU A 52 1.43 -24.59 0.05
N GLU A 53 2.73 -24.35 0.17
CA GLU A 53 3.44 -24.20 1.43
C GLU A 53 2.92 -23.01 2.26
N LEU A 54 2.67 -21.87 1.59
CA LEU A 54 2.15 -20.65 2.25
C LEU A 54 0.69 -20.81 2.69
N GLU A 55 -0.13 -21.55 1.95
CA GLU A 55 -1.51 -21.85 2.32
C GLU A 55 -1.58 -22.89 3.45
N ALA A 56 -0.68 -23.89 3.45
CA ALA A 56 -0.58 -24.89 4.50
C ALA A 56 -0.11 -24.27 5.84
N ASN A 57 0.76 -23.26 5.79
CA ASN A 57 1.26 -22.54 6.97
C ASN A 57 1.06 -21.02 6.81
N PRO A 58 -0.17 -20.51 7.06
CA PRO A 58 -0.47 -19.09 6.88
C PRO A 58 0.39 -18.19 7.76
N VAL A 59 1.17 -17.31 7.12
CA VAL A 59 2.02 -16.34 7.83
C VAL A 59 1.38 -14.96 7.79
N ARG A 60 1.00 -14.44 8.96
CA ARG A 60 0.46 -13.09 9.10
C ARG A 60 1.59 -12.08 9.30
N VAL A 61 1.57 -11.01 8.51
CA VAL A 61 2.61 -9.98 8.49
C VAL A 61 2.00 -8.59 8.58
N SER A 62 2.79 -7.65 9.10
CA SER A 62 2.49 -6.22 9.18
C SER A 62 3.65 -5.47 8.55
N VAL A 63 3.40 -4.84 7.40
CA VAL A 63 4.40 -4.16 6.59
C VAL A 63 4.05 -2.68 6.44
N ALA A 64 5.06 -1.83 6.31
CA ALA A 64 4.85 -0.41 6.03
C ALA A 64 5.91 0.12 5.08
N GLY A 65 5.50 0.95 4.12
CA GLY A 65 6.38 1.49 3.12
C GLY A 65 5.71 2.54 2.24
N ARG A 66 6.49 3.08 1.31
CA ARG A 66 6.03 4.03 0.31
C ARG A 66 5.32 3.30 -0.83
N MET A 67 4.11 3.74 -1.17
CA MET A 67 3.41 3.27 -2.36
C MET A 67 4.17 3.69 -3.62
N MET A 68 4.72 2.72 -4.35
CA MET A 68 5.49 2.95 -5.57
C MET A 68 4.65 2.79 -6.84
N SER A 69 3.70 1.85 -6.82
CA SER A 69 2.79 1.62 -7.93
C SER A 69 1.43 1.16 -7.40
N ARG A 70 0.39 1.43 -8.17
CA ARG A 70 -0.97 0.96 -7.90
C ARG A 70 -1.66 0.60 -9.21
N ARG A 71 -2.11 -0.64 -9.33
CA ARG A 71 -2.92 -1.14 -10.45
C ARG A 71 -4.30 -1.52 -9.94
N VAL A 72 -5.32 -0.78 -10.37
CA VAL A 72 -6.72 -1.03 -10.02
C VAL A 72 -7.37 -1.95 -11.06
N MET A 73 -8.00 -3.02 -10.59
CA MET A 73 -8.67 -4.04 -11.42
C MET A 73 -10.08 -4.27 -10.88
N GLY A 74 -10.97 -3.30 -11.13
CA GLY A 74 -12.36 -3.33 -10.67
C GLY A 74 -12.48 -3.28 -9.14
N LYS A 75 -12.71 -4.45 -8.53
CA LYS A 75 -12.83 -4.62 -7.07
C LYS A 75 -11.51 -4.98 -6.37
N ASN A 76 -10.46 -5.28 -7.13
CA ASN A 76 -9.15 -5.64 -6.61
C ASN A 76 -8.10 -4.59 -6.97
N SER A 77 -7.02 -4.53 -6.21
CA SER A 77 -5.85 -3.73 -6.54
C SER A 77 -4.57 -4.43 -6.15
N PHE A 78 -3.57 -4.26 -6.99
CA PHE A 78 -2.19 -4.62 -6.70
C PHE A 78 -1.40 -3.35 -6.45
N VAL A 79 -0.70 -3.30 -5.31
CA VAL A 79 0.10 -2.16 -4.89
C VAL A 79 1.49 -2.63 -4.55
N HIS A 80 2.51 -1.98 -5.07
CA HIS A 80 3.88 -2.21 -4.58
C HIS A 80 4.20 -1.17 -3.53
N ILE A 81 4.61 -1.63 -2.35
CA ILE A 81 5.23 -0.76 -1.35
C ILE A 81 6.73 -0.99 -1.33
N GLN A 82 7.47 0.08 -1.07
CA GLN A 82 8.92 0.05 -0.89
C GLN A 82 9.26 0.52 0.52
N ASP A 83 10.00 -0.29 1.25
CA ASP A 83 10.61 0.07 2.53
C ASP A 83 12.13 0.24 2.37
N MET A 84 12.86 0.23 3.49
CA MET A 84 14.33 0.40 3.50
C MET A 84 15.09 -0.81 2.96
N SER A 85 14.45 -1.98 2.95
CA SER A 85 15.06 -3.27 2.59
C SER A 85 14.70 -3.73 1.19
N GLY A 86 13.56 -3.31 0.65
CA GLY A 86 13.12 -3.75 -0.67
C GLY A 86 11.66 -3.42 -0.98
N ARG A 87 11.06 -4.23 -1.85
CA ARG A 87 9.67 -4.09 -2.29
C ARG A 87 8.88 -5.34 -1.97
N ILE A 88 7.60 -5.15 -1.63
CA ILE A 88 6.64 -6.23 -1.48
C ILE A 88 5.32 -5.81 -2.15
N GLN A 89 4.67 -6.77 -2.80
CA GLN A 89 3.36 -6.56 -3.40
C GLN A 89 2.26 -6.76 -2.36
N LEU A 90 1.26 -5.89 -2.41
CA LEU A 90 0.02 -5.96 -1.65
C LEU A 90 -1.12 -6.29 -2.60
N PHE A 91 -1.90 -7.31 -2.27
CA PHE A 91 -3.18 -7.60 -2.89
C PHE A 91 -4.30 -7.09 -2.00
N ILE A 92 -5.10 -6.18 -2.53
CA ILE A 92 -6.16 -5.50 -1.81
C ILE A 92 -7.47 -5.80 -2.51
N SER A 93 -8.38 -6.48 -1.84
CA SER A 93 -9.74 -6.74 -2.31
C SER A 93 -10.71 -5.84 -1.56
N ARG A 94 -11.66 -5.22 -2.26
CA ARG A 94 -12.78 -4.49 -1.64
C ARG A 94 -13.49 -5.34 -0.60
N ASP A 95 -13.69 -6.62 -0.91
CA ASP A 95 -14.46 -7.54 -0.08
C ASP A 95 -13.69 -7.97 1.19
N SER A 96 -12.39 -7.61 1.29
CA SER A 96 -11.54 -7.88 2.46
C SER A 96 -11.37 -6.66 3.37
N LEU A 97 -11.95 -5.52 3.01
CA LEU A 97 -11.88 -4.28 3.78
C LEU A 97 -13.28 -3.87 4.27
N PRO A 98 -13.39 -2.96 5.26
CA PRO A 98 -14.68 -2.42 5.69
C PRO A 98 -15.48 -1.85 4.52
N GLU A 99 -16.81 -1.92 4.62
CA GLU A 99 -17.72 -1.41 3.59
C GLU A 99 -17.43 0.06 3.28
N GLY A 100 -17.48 0.44 2.00
CA GLY A 100 -17.16 1.79 1.53
C GLY A 100 -15.67 2.13 1.51
N PHE A 101 -14.87 1.62 2.46
CA PHE A 101 -13.46 2.01 2.67
C PHE A 101 -12.61 1.94 1.40
N TYR A 102 -12.71 0.85 0.65
CA TYR A 102 -11.91 0.67 -0.56
C TYR A 102 -12.20 1.73 -1.64
N ASN A 103 -13.48 2.05 -1.85
CA ASN A 103 -13.89 3.01 -2.88
C ASN A 103 -13.76 4.46 -2.39
N GLU A 104 -14.06 4.71 -1.12
CA GLU A 104 -14.15 6.05 -0.56
C GLU A 104 -12.80 6.57 -0.07
N GLN A 105 -11.90 5.68 0.38
CA GLN A 105 -10.59 6.05 0.90
C GLN A 105 -9.46 5.53 0.02
N PHE A 106 -9.27 4.21 -0.07
CA PHE A 106 -8.08 3.62 -0.69
C PHE A 106 -7.88 4.04 -2.16
N LYS A 107 -8.95 4.07 -2.97
CA LYS A 107 -8.87 4.54 -4.37
C LYS A 107 -8.44 6.00 -4.52
N LYS A 108 -8.62 6.82 -3.48
CA LYS A 108 -8.24 8.24 -3.47
C LYS A 108 -6.81 8.48 -2.99
N TRP A 109 -6.11 7.45 -2.52
CA TRP A 109 -4.71 7.56 -2.12
C TRP A 109 -3.81 7.72 -3.34
N ASP A 110 -2.61 8.25 -3.13
CA ASP A 110 -1.73 8.65 -4.23
C ASP A 110 -0.40 7.89 -4.18
N ILE A 111 0.20 7.68 -5.36
CA ILE A 111 1.57 7.16 -5.45
C ILE A 111 2.50 8.13 -4.71
N GLY A 112 3.36 7.57 -3.85
CA GLY A 112 4.23 8.29 -2.93
C GLY A 112 3.71 8.33 -1.49
N ASP A 113 2.44 8.04 -1.24
CA ASP A 113 1.90 7.94 0.12
C ASP A 113 2.60 6.82 0.91
N ILE A 114 2.84 7.05 2.21
CA ILE A 114 3.32 6.02 3.14
C ILE A 114 2.09 5.30 3.68
N ILE A 115 2.06 3.98 3.51
CA ILE A 115 0.96 3.12 3.94
C ILE A 115 1.47 1.99 4.83
N GLY A 116 0.63 1.58 5.77
CA GLY A 116 0.79 0.37 6.57
C GLY A 116 -0.26 -0.64 6.15
N ALA A 117 0.12 -1.91 6.02
CA ALA A 117 -0.77 -2.99 5.65
C ALA A 117 -0.51 -4.22 6.50
N GLU A 118 -1.57 -4.93 6.84
CA GLU A 118 -1.53 -6.22 7.52
C GLU A 118 -2.32 -7.24 6.72
N GLY A 119 -1.86 -8.49 6.78
CA GLY A 119 -2.50 -9.57 6.06
C GLY A 119 -1.67 -10.84 6.07
N THR A 120 -2.04 -11.77 5.20
CA THR A 120 -1.39 -13.09 5.10
C THR A 120 -0.54 -13.17 3.85
N LEU A 121 0.66 -13.77 3.95
CA LEU A 121 1.48 -14.07 2.78
C LEU A 121 0.80 -15.07 1.86
N PHE A 122 0.92 -14.84 0.57
CA PHE A 122 0.52 -15.79 -0.47
C PHE A 122 1.36 -15.52 -1.72
N ARG A 123 1.28 -16.42 -2.70
CA ARG A 123 1.93 -16.22 -4.00
C ARG A 123 0.89 -16.01 -5.09
N THR A 124 1.08 -14.98 -5.90
CA THR A 124 0.19 -14.74 -7.04
C THR A 124 0.41 -15.77 -8.14
N ARG A 125 -0.53 -15.83 -9.09
CA ARG A 125 -0.39 -16.69 -10.29
C ARG A 125 0.83 -16.37 -11.14
N THR A 126 1.38 -15.15 -11.04
CA THR A 126 2.61 -14.75 -11.73
C THR A 126 3.87 -15.12 -10.96
N GLY A 127 3.74 -15.83 -9.84
CA GLY A 127 4.86 -16.28 -9.02
C GLY A 127 5.41 -15.22 -8.06
N GLU A 128 4.71 -14.10 -7.85
CA GLU A 128 5.21 -13.01 -7.01
C GLU A 128 4.70 -13.11 -5.57
N LEU A 129 5.63 -13.08 -4.60
CA LEU A 129 5.30 -13.05 -3.17
C LEU A 129 4.50 -11.79 -2.83
N SER A 130 3.33 -11.96 -2.23
CA SER A 130 2.38 -10.89 -1.99
C SER A 130 1.71 -11.02 -0.62
N VAL A 131 1.24 -9.89 -0.09
CA VAL A 131 0.43 -9.86 1.13
C VAL A 131 -1.04 -9.72 0.73
N LYS A 132 -1.88 -10.68 1.10
CA LYS A 132 -3.34 -10.59 1.00
C LYS A 132 -3.84 -9.73 2.15
N VAL A 133 -4.14 -8.48 1.86
CA VAL A 133 -4.41 -7.44 2.86
C VAL A 133 -5.84 -7.52 3.37
N ASP A 134 -5.99 -7.51 4.70
CA ASP A 134 -7.28 -7.38 5.41
C ASP A 134 -7.37 -6.10 6.25
N SER A 135 -6.24 -5.43 6.49
CA SER A 135 -6.17 -4.15 7.20
C SER A 135 -5.15 -3.26 6.51
N ILE A 136 -5.54 -2.03 6.17
CA ILE A 136 -4.66 -1.07 5.51
C ILE A 136 -4.92 0.34 6.03
N ARG A 137 -3.85 1.12 6.22
CA ARG A 137 -3.92 2.48 6.75
C ARG A 137 -2.99 3.41 5.99
N LEU A 138 -3.43 4.65 5.82
CA LEU A 138 -2.60 5.75 5.35
C LEU A 138 -1.84 6.33 6.56
N LEU A 139 -0.52 6.30 6.51
CA LEU A 139 0.34 6.81 7.59
C LEU A 139 0.82 8.22 7.30
N THR A 140 1.11 8.52 6.04
CA THR A 140 1.57 9.85 5.62
C THR A 140 1.17 10.09 4.19
N ARG A 141 0.50 11.23 3.94
CA ARG A 141 0.18 11.69 2.59
C ARG A 141 1.36 12.43 1.98
N SER A 142 1.79 12.04 0.79
CA SER A 142 2.86 12.73 0.06
C SER A 142 2.33 13.93 -0.67
N LEU A 143 2.81 15.13 -0.34
CA LEU A 143 2.38 16.38 -0.99
C LEU A 143 3.03 16.63 -2.35
N ARG A 144 4.10 15.90 -2.68
CA ARG A 144 4.82 16.02 -3.95
C ARG A 144 4.77 14.68 -4.69
N PRO A 145 4.74 14.71 -6.03
CA PRO A 145 4.89 13.49 -6.82
C PRO A 145 6.24 12.82 -6.55
N LEU A 146 6.34 11.54 -6.93
CA LEU A 146 7.64 10.88 -7.02
C LEU A 146 8.50 11.61 -8.07
N PRO A 147 9.82 11.67 -7.88
CA PRO A 147 10.75 12.28 -8.83
C PRO A 147 10.82 11.51 -10.15
#